data_AF-A0A5N5MVK5-F1
#
_entry.id   AF-A0A5N5MVK5-F1
#
_cell.length_a   1.000
_cell.length_b   1.000
_cell.length_c   1.000
_cell.angle_alpha   90.00
_cell.angle_beta   90.00
_cell.angle_gamma   90.00
#
_symmetry.space_group_name_H-M   'P 1'
#
loop_
_entity.id
_entity.type
_entity.pdbx_description
1 polymer ?
#
loop_
_entity_poly.entity_id
_entity_poly.type
_entity_poly.pdbx_seq_one_letter_code
_entity_poly.pdbx_strand_id
1 'polypeptide(L)'
;MAPSRNGMILNPHFHKDWQKRVRTWFNQPARKLRRRKARVRRSATTTRSAPAGFSLEELKAAGISKRVARTIGIAVDPRRRNRSTESLHSNVQRLKVYRSKLILFPRKASKPQKGDSTEEELKMATQLTGPVMPIKNVHKKEKARVITEEEKKFKAFASLRMARANARLFGIRAKRAKEAAEQDVEKKK
;
A
#
# COMPACT_ATOMS: atom_id res chain seq x y z
N MET A 1 15.48 -29.07 -37.63
CA MET A 1 16.52 -30.00 -37.12
C MET A 1 15.79 -31.19 -36.52
N ALA A 2 16.11 -32.40 -36.95
CA ALA A 2 15.62 -33.59 -36.27
C ALA A 2 16.22 -33.66 -34.86
N PRO A 3 15.45 -34.04 -33.83
CA PRO A 3 15.99 -34.21 -32.48
C PRO A 3 17.06 -35.31 -32.46
N SER A 4 18.12 -35.10 -31.69
CA SER A 4 19.20 -36.08 -31.45
C SER A 4 18.94 -36.87 -30.16
N ARG A 5 19.49 -38.09 -30.08
CA ARG A 5 19.47 -39.06 -28.95
C ARG A 5 18.43 -38.76 -27.86
N ASN A 6 18.83 -38.09 -26.77
CA ASN A 6 17.94 -37.72 -25.68
C ASN A 6 18.10 -36.23 -25.36
N GLY A 7 17.07 -35.44 -25.67
CA GLY A 7 17.04 -34.00 -25.45
C GLY A 7 15.62 -33.55 -25.11
N MET A 8 15.51 -32.41 -24.43
CA MET A 8 14.22 -31.84 -24.04
C MET A 8 13.39 -31.47 -25.27
N ILE A 9 12.12 -31.82 -25.27
CA ILE A 9 11.17 -31.37 -26.31
C ILE A 9 10.93 -29.86 -26.08
N LEU A 10 11.53 -29.04 -26.94
CA LEU A 10 11.39 -27.59 -26.89
C LEU A 10 10.16 -27.14 -27.68
N ASN A 11 9.44 -26.13 -27.17
CA ASN A 11 8.38 -25.43 -27.90
C ASN A 11 8.80 -23.95 -28.16
N PRO A 12 9.73 -23.70 -29.09
CA PRO A 12 10.21 -22.35 -29.38
C PRO A 12 9.19 -21.55 -30.19
N HIS A 13 8.71 -20.44 -29.64
CA HIS A 13 7.68 -19.60 -30.29
C HIS A 13 8.29 -18.59 -31.27
N PHE A 14 9.13 -19.06 -32.19
CA PHE A 14 9.81 -18.27 -33.23
C PHE A 14 9.22 -18.50 -34.64
N HIS A 15 7.99 -19.01 -34.73
CA HIS A 15 7.32 -19.39 -35.99
C HIS A 15 6.67 -18.23 -36.76
N LYS A 16 6.60 -17.04 -36.18
CA LYS A 16 6.09 -15.81 -36.84
C LYS A 16 7.26 -14.91 -37.21
N ASP A 17 6.98 -13.82 -37.93
CA ASP A 17 7.92 -12.73 -38.18
C ASP A 17 8.34 -11.98 -36.89
N TRP A 18 9.13 -12.64 -36.05
CA TRP A 18 9.65 -12.11 -34.79
C TRP A 18 10.84 -11.17 -35.05
N GLN A 19 11.62 -11.43 -36.11
CA GLN A 19 12.78 -10.63 -36.50
C GLN A 19 12.40 -9.17 -36.78
N LYS A 20 11.21 -8.93 -37.38
CA LYS A 20 10.66 -7.57 -37.61
C LYS A 20 10.30 -6.82 -36.32
N ARG A 21 10.14 -7.52 -35.19
CA ARG A 21 9.70 -6.97 -33.89
C ARG A 21 10.75 -7.15 -32.80
N VAL A 22 12.02 -7.20 -33.19
CA VAL A 22 13.14 -7.24 -32.24
C VAL A 22 13.37 -5.86 -31.65
N ARG A 23 13.05 -5.70 -30.37
CA ARG A 23 13.36 -4.48 -29.63
C ARG A 23 14.80 -4.54 -29.10
N THR A 24 15.69 -3.77 -29.70
CA THR A 24 17.05 -3.56 -29.19
C THR A 24 17.07 -2.53 -28.04
N TRP A 25 18.08 -2.63 -27.18
CA TRP A 25 18.21 -1.79 -25.97
C TRP A 25 19.42 -0.85 -26.02
N PHE A 26 20.01 -0.59 -27.18
CA PHE A 26 21.14 0.33 -27.35
C PHE A 26 20.83 1.77 -26.87
N ASN A 27 19.56 2.17 -26.90
CA ASN A 27 19.11 3.48 -26.39
C ASN A 27 18.98 3.54 -24.85
N GLN A 28 19.34 2.49 -24.10
CA GLN A 28 19.23 2.44 -22.65
C GLN A 28 20.05 3.55 -21.95
N PRO A 29 21.36 3.77 -22.23
CA PRO A 29 22.15 4.86 -21.61
C PRO A 29 21.57 6.24 -21.92
N ALA A 30 21.20 6.51 -23.18
CA ALA A 30 20.56 7.76 -23.58
C ALA A 30 19.25 8.00 -22.82
N ARG A 31 18.42 6.96 -22.64
CA ARG A 31 17.20 7.04 -21.83
C ARG A 31 17.50 7.30 -20.35
N LYS A 32 18.57 6.73 -19.78
CA LYS A 32 18.98 7.00 -18.39
C LYS A 32 19.37 8.46 -18.20
N LEU A 33 20.21 9.00 -19.09
CA LEU A 33 20.63 10.41 -19.05
C LEU A 33 19.43 11.35 -19.23
N ARG A 34 18.57 11.08 -20.22
CA ARG A 34 17.35 11.87 -20.46
C ARG A 34 16.44 11.90 -19.23
N ARG A 35 16.20 10.74 -18.58
CA ARG A 35 15.42 10.66 -17.35
C ARG A 35 16.09 11.40 -16.19
N ARG A 36 17.42 11.33 -16.05
CA ARG A 36 18.17 12.10 -15.04
C ARG A 36 17.97 13.60 -15.24
N LYS A 37 18.22 14.12 -16.45
CA LYS A 37 18.03 15.54 -16.80
C LYS A 37 16.59 15.99 -16.57
N ALA A 38 15.60 15.21 -17.02
CA ALA A 38 14.19 15.50 -16.79
C ALA A 38 13.83 15.49 -15.29
N ARG A 39 14.41 14.60 -14.49
CA ARG A 39 14.20 14.54 -13.05
C ARG A 39 14.82 15.71 -12.31
N VAL A 40 16.00 16.17 -12.73
CA VAL A 40 16.64 17.40 -12.20
C VAL A 40 15.83 18.64 -12.56
N ARG A 41 15.36 18.74 -13.82
CA ARG A 41 14.47 19.82 -14.25
C ARG A 41 13.15 19.81 -13.46
N ARG A 42 12.61 18.62 -13.17
CA ARG A 42 11.38 18.42 -12.41
C ARG A 42 11.58 18.48 -10.90
N SER A 43 12.77 18.31 -10.34
CA SER A 43 12.95 18.44 -8.88
C SER A 43 12.68 19.87 -8.42
N ALA A 44 12.73 20.86 -9.31
CA ALA A 44 12.16 22.20 -9.06
C ALA A 44 10.61 22.21 -8.92
N THR A 45 9.92 21.09 -9.18
CA THR A 45 8.44 20.96 -9.22
C THR A 45 7.99 19.54 -8.80
N THR A 46 7.92 19.32 -7.48
CA THR A 46 7.13 18.26 -6.80
C THR A 46 7.57 16.79 -6.99
N THR A 47 7.94 16.14 -5.88
CA THR A 47 8.22 14.70 -5.76
C THR A 47 6.93 13.89 -5.50
N ARG A 48 6.63 12.93 -6.39
CA ARG A 48 5.64 11.85 -6.17
C ARG A 48 6.35 10.59 -5.67
N SER A 49 5.97 10.08 -4.51
CA SER A 49 5.83 8.63 -4.26
C SER A 49 5.29 8.30 -2.87
N ALA A 50 4.04 7.83 -2.85
CA ALA A 50 3.43 6.73 -2.06
C ALA A 50 1.97 6.60 -2.61
N PRO A 51 1.11 5.62 -2.20
CA PRO A 51 0.00 5.10 -3.00
C PRO A 51 -1.04 6.15 -3.41
N ALA A 52 -1.95 5.80 -4.33
CA ALA A 52 -2.89 6.63 -5.09
C ALA A 52 -3.50 7.89 -4.41
N GLY A 53 -3.55 7.97 -3.08
CA GLY A 53 -3.79 9.18 -2.28
C GLY A 53 -4.29 8.85 -0.86
N PHE A 54 -4.36 9.85 0.01
CA PHE A 54 -5.07 9.77 1.29
C PHE A 54 -6.59 9.69 1.06
N SER A 55 -7.29 8.95 1.91
CA SER A 55 -8.76 8.82 1.82
C SER A 55 -9.43 10.08 2.38
N LEU A 56 -10.71 10.29 2.05
CA LEU A 56 -11.47 11.41 2.59
C LEU A 56 -11.68 11.30 4.11
N GLU A 57 -11.78 10.07 4.62
CA GLU A 57 -11.95 9.78 6.04
C GLU A 57 -10.69 10.13 6.85
N GLU A 58 -9.51 9.75 6.34
CA GLU A 58 -8.23 10.11 6.94
C GLU A 58 -8.02 11.62 6.97
N LEU A 59 -8.36 12.32 5.89
CA LEU A 59 -8.27 13.78 5.82
C LEU A 59 -9.23 14.45 6.80
N LYS A 60 -10.47 13.96 6.90
CA LYS A 60 -11.46 14.46 7.86
C LYS A 60 -10.99 14.28 9.30
N ALA A 61 -10.47 13.09 9.64
CA ALA A 61 -9.93 12.80 10.97
C ALA A 61 -8.64 13.60 11.29
N ALA A 62 -7.86 13.98 10.28
CA ALA A 62 -6.72 14.88 10.43
C ALA A 62 -7.09 16.37 10.45
N GLY A 63 -8.37 16.73 10.23
CA GLY A 63 -8.83 18.12 10.16
C GLY A 63 -8.43 18.86 8.88
N ILE A 64 -8.12 18.14 7.80
CA ILE A 64 -7.68 18.72 6.53
C ILE A 64 -8.80 18.61 5.50
N SER A 65 -9.15 19.73 4.85
CA SER A 65 -10.13 19.70 3.78
C SER A 65 -9.54 19.12 2.49
N LYS A 66 -10.33 18.37 1.71
CA LYS A 66 -9.86 17.74 0.45
C LYS A 66 -9.34 18.73 -0.60
N ARG A 67 -9.86 19.96 -0.59
CA ARG A 67 -9.44 21.02 -1.53
C ARG A 67 -8.10 21.60 -1.12
N VAL A 68 -7.92 21.89 0.17
CA VAL A 68 -6.67 22.41 0.74
C VAL A 68 -5.57 21.34 0.69
N ALA A 69 -5.91 20.07 0.90
CA ALA A 69 -4.94 18.97 0.85
C ALA A 69 -4.11 18.98 -0.45
N ARG A 70 -4.75 19.12 -1.62
CA ARG A 70 -4.04 19.12 -2.91
C ARG A 70 -3.18 20.36 -3.10
N THR A 71 -3.56 21.52 -2.57
CA THR A 71 -2.78 22.76 -2.68
C THR A 71 -1.52 22.72 -1.83
N ILE A 72 -1.57 22.04 -0.68
CA ILE A 72 -0.42 21.86 0.22
C ILE A 72 0.42 20.61 -0.10
N GLY A 73 0.22 19.98 -1.27
CA GLY A 73 1.05 18.85 -1.72
C GLY A 73 0.64 17.47 -1.19
N ILE A 74 -0.56 17.33 -0.60
CA ILE A 74 -1.10 16.04 -0.15
C ILE A 74 -1.91 15.41 -1.29
N ALA A 75 -1.53 14.20 -1.70
CA ALA A 75 -2.28 13.41 -2.68
C ALA A 75 -3.59 12.89 -2.07
N VAL A 76 -4.70 12.95 -2.80
CA VAL A 76 -6.04 12.55 -2.33
C VAL A 76 -6.65 11.53 -3.30
N ASP A 77 -7.15 10.41 -2.78
CA ASP A 77 -7.90 9.41 -3.55
C ASP A 77 -9.30 9.22 -2.95
N PRO A 78 -10.34 9.84 -3.54
CA PRO A 78 -11.71 9.72 -3.06
C PRO A 78 -12.29 8.31 -3.14
N ARG A 79 -11.70 7.40 -3.93
CA ARG A 79 -12.23 6.04 -4.13
C ARG A 79 -11.81 5.07 -3.04
N ARG A 80 -10.78 5.41 -2.26
CA ARG A 80 -10.24 4.53 -1.21
C ARG A 80 -11.14 4.57 0.03
N ARG A 81 -11.48 3.38 0.55
CA ARG A 81 -12.19 3.20 1.83
C ARG A 81 -11.28 2.52 2.84
N ASN A 82 -11.38 2.91 4.10
CA ASN A 82 -10.66 2.30 5.21
C ASN A 82 -11.51 1.15 5.78
N ARG A 83 -10.89 -0.03 5.93
CA ARG A 83 -11.54 -1.21 6.55
C ARG A 83 -11.04 -1.49 7.95
N SER A 84 -9.90 -0.91 8.32
CA SER A 84 -9.24 -1.14 9.60
C SER A 84 -8.92 0.18 10.29
N THR A 85 -9.09 0.21 11.61
CA THR A 85 -8.85 1.38 12.45
C THR A 85 -7.36 1.66 12.62
N GLU A 86 -6.51 0.61 12.61
CA GLU A 86 -5.06 0.80 12.76
C GLU A 86 -4.47 1.53 11.56
N SER A 87 -4.94 1.19 10.35
CA SER A 87 -4.48 1.86 9.13
C SER A 87 -4.95 3.32 9.07
N LEU A 88 -6.19 3.59 9.48
CA LEU A 88 -6.72 4.93 9.61
C LEU A 88 -5.87 5.75 10.59
N HIS A 89 -5.60 5.22 11.78
CA HIS A 89 -4.82 5.92 12.80
C HIS A 89 -3.39 6.24 12.34
N SER A 90 -2.69 5.26 11.77
CA SER A 90 -1.33 5.45 11.26
C SER A 90 -1.26 6.51 10.16
N ASN A 91 -2.24 6.54 9.24
CA ASN A 91 -2.30 7.54 8.18
C ASN A 91 -2.68 8.94 8.71
N VAL A 92 -3.59 9.03 9.68
CA VAL A 92 -3.92 10.30 10.36
C VAL A 92 -2.69 10.86 11.08
N GLN A 93 -1.96 10.02 11.80
CA GLN A 93 -0.69 10.41 12.42
C GLN A 93 0.31 10.89 11.36
N ARG A 94 0.44 10.18 10.23
CA ARG A 94 1.30 10.61 9.12
C ARG A 94 0.91 11.98 8.57
N LEU A 95 -0.39 12.27 8.42
CA LEU A 95 -0.87 13.58 7.97
C LEU A 95 -0.55 14.69 8.98
N LYS A 96 -0.72 14.42 10.28
CA LYS A 96 -0.37 15.36 11.35
C LYS A 96 1.13 15.67 11.36
N VAL A 97 1.97 14.64 11.26
CA VAL A 97 3.44 14.77 11.18
C VAL A 97 3.88 15.48 9.89
N TYR A 98 3.20 15.24 8.77
CA TYR A 98 3.44 16.00 7.54
C TYR A 98 3.14 17.49 7.76
N ARG A 99 1.98 17.80 8.34
CA ARG A 99 1.52 19.17 8.54
C ARG A 99 2.42 19.96 9.49
N SER A 100 2.98 19.32 10.52
CA SER A 100 3.92 19.96 11.45
C SER A 100 5.30 20.23 10.82
N LYS A 101 5.71 19.42 9.84
CA LYS A 101 6.97 19.61 9.10
C LYS A 101 6.82 20.52 7.88
N LEU A 102 5.59 20.89 7.52
CA LEU A 102 5.31 21.70 6.34
C LEU A 102 5.53 23.17 6.66
N ILE A 103 6.53 23.77 6.03
CA ILE A 103 6.75 25.23 6.00
C ILE A 103 5.87 25.80 4.89
N LEU A 104 4.88 26.62 5.24
CA LEU A 104 3.93 27.20 4.28
C LEU A 104 4.27 28.66 4.01
N PHE A 105 4.61 28.96 2.77
CA PHE A 105 4.96 30.31 2.36
C PHE A 105 3.70 31.19 2.18
N PRO A 106 3.71 32.44 2.67
CA PRO A 106 2.62 33.37 2.44
C PRO A 106 2.50 33.69 0.95
N ARG A 107 1.27 33.79 0.43
CA ARG A 107 1.04 34.15 -0.98
C ARG A 107 1.53 35.56 -1.31
N LYS A 108 1.50 36.46 -0.33
CA LYS A 108 2.05 37.82 -0.40
C LYS A 108 2.97 38.01 0.79
N ALA A 109 4.27 38.19 0.56
CA ALA A 109 5.26 38.35 1.63
C ALA A 109 4.90 39.51 2.59
N SER A 110 4.37 40.61 2.06
CA SER A 110 3.98 41.78 2.86
C SER A 110 2.71 41.60 3.71
N LYS A 111 1.91 40.55 3.47
CA LYS A 111 0.67 40.28 4.21
C LYS A 111 0.52 38.79 4.53
N PRO A 112 1.31 38.27 5.50
CA PRO A 112 1.16 36.89 5.96
C PRO A 112 -0.23 36.64 6.56
N GLN A 113 -0.80 35.46 6.29
CA GLN A 113 -2.08 35.03 6.80
C GLN A 113 -1.94 33.99 7.93
N LYS A 114 -3.06 33.73 8.61
CA LYS A 114 -3.12 32.70 9.65
C LYS A 114 -2.81 31.32 9.06
N GLY A 115 -1.70 30.73 9.50
CA GLY A 115 -1.25 29.40 9.08
C GLY A 115 -0.04 29.40 8.13
N ASP A 116 0.45 30.58 7.75
CA ASP A 116 1.76 30.77 7.12
C ASP A 116 2.88 30.64 8.16
N SER A 117 4.07 30.29 7.68
CA SER A 117 5.28 30.15 8.48
C SER A 117 5.92 31.50 8.83
N THR A 118 6.70 31.52 9.92
CA THR A 118 7.44 32.72 10.35
C THR A 118 8.62 32.99 9.41
N GLU A 119 9.10 34.24 9.34
CA GLU A 119 10.22 34.61 8.45
C GLU A 119 11.50 33.80 8.72
N GLU A 120 11.72 33.37 9.97
CA GLU A 120 12.83 32.51 10.36
C GLU A 120 12.72 31.12 9.73
N GLU A 121 11.53 30.51 9.78
CA GLU A 121 11.25 29.23 9.11
C GLU A 121 11.39 29.33 7.60
N LEU A 122 10.98 30.46 7.00
CA LEU A 122 11.12 30.69 5.56
C LEU A 122 12.59 30.72 5.13
N LYS A 123 13.49 31.31 5.94
CA LYS A 123 14.94 31.34 5.67
C LYS A 123 15.57 29.96 5.84
N MET A 124 15.08 29.15 6.78
CA MET A 124 15.55 27.77 6.99
C MET A 124 15.02 26.78 5.95
N ALA A 125 14.03 27.17 5.13
CA ALA A 125 13.41 26.29 4.17
C ALA A 125 14.43 25.82 3.10
N THR A 126 14.70 24.52 3.10
CA THR A 126 15.59 23.87 2.12
C THR A 126 14.86 22.77 1.37
N GLN A 127 15.31 22.50 0.15
CA GLN A 127 14.72 21.43 -0.63
C GLN A 127 15.11 20.06 -0.07
N LEU A 128 14.12 19.28 0.36
CA LEU A 128 14.34 17.88 0.70
C LEU A 128 14.69 17.07 -0.56
N THR A 129 15.85 16.41 -0.54
CA THR A 129 16.25 15.46 -1.57
C THR A 129 15.70 14.06 -1.23
N GLY A 130 15.14 13.38 -2.22
CA GLY A 130 14.55 12.03 -2.04
C GLY A 130 13.07 12.02 -1.66
N PRO A 131 12.55 10.87 -1.19
CA PRO A 131 11.14 10.71 -0.86
C PRO A 131 10.77 11.42 0.45
N VAL A 132 9.68 12.20 0.43
CA VAL A 132 9.13 12.85 1.63
C VAL A 132 8.57 11.80 2.58
N MET A 133 9.11 11.74 3.80
CA MET A 133 8.75 10.78 4.85
C MET A 133 8.68 9.34 4.32
N PRO A 134 9.84 8.70 4.10
CA PRO A 134 9.89 7.34 3.58
C PRO A 134 9.20 6.37 4.54
N ILE A 135 8.34 5.51 3.98
CA ILE A 135 7.70 4.43 4.74
C ILE A 135 8.78 3.41 5.07
N LYS A 136 9.02 3.20 6.37
CA LYS A 136 9.92 2.17 6.86
C LYS A 136 9.09 1.00 7.38
N ASN A 137 9.44 -0.21 6.98
CA ASN A 137 8.87 -1.42 7.58
C ASN A 137 9.53 -1.60 8.94
N VAL A 138 8.80 -1.25 10.00
CA VAL A 138 9.25 -1.41 11.38
C VAL A 138 8.72 -2.74 11.88
N HIS A 139 9.63 -3.61 12.32
CA HIS A 139 9.29 -4.85 12.99
C HIS A 139 9.50 -4.68 14.49
N LYS A 140 8.46 -4.96 15.27
CA LYS A 140 8.60 -4.99 16.73
C LYS A 140 9.38 -6.25 17.09
N LYS A 141 10.54 -6.08 17.73
CA LYS A 141 11.30 -7.20 18.30
C LYS A 141 10.64 -7.59 19.61
N GLU A 142 10.13 -8.81 19.67
CA GLU A 142 9.60 -9.39 20.91
C GLU A 142 10.75 -9.88 21.79
N LYS A 143 10.57 -9.78 23.12
CA LYS A 143 11.54 -10.31 24.08
C LYS A 143 11.30 -11.82 24.24
N ALA A 144 12.37 -12.56 24.52
CA ALA A 144 12.23 -13.97 24.88
C ALA A 144 11.32 -14.10 26.11
N ARG A 145 10.35 -15.01 26.03
CA ARG A 145 9.43 -15.34 27.12
C ARG A 145 9.39 -16.85 27.32
N VAL A 146 9.12 -17.28 28.54
CA VAL A 146 8.94 -18.69 28.87
C VAL A 146 7.64 -19.18 28.19
N ILE A 147 7.71 -20.35 27.56
CA ILE A 147 6.58 -20.96 26.85
C ILE A 147 5.55 -21.41 27.87
N THR A 148 4.28 -21.04 27.67
CA THR A 148 3.19 -21.46 28.56
C THR A 148 2.81 -22.93 28.33
N GLU A 149 2.24 -23.59 29.33
CA GLU A 149 1.79 -24.98 29.19
C GLU A 149 0.68 -25.13 28.13
N GLU A 150 -0.12 -24.09 27.90
CA GLU A 150 -1.12 -24.05 26.82
C GLU A 150 -0.48 -24.05 25.44
N GLU A 151 0.58 -23.25 25.24
CA GLU A 151 1.32 -23.18 23.98
C GLU A 151 1.99 -24.52 23.64
N LYS A 152 2.49 -25.24 24.66
CA LYS A 152 3.07 -26.59 24.48
C LYS A 152 2.01 -27.61 24.06
N LYS A 153 0.80 -27.52 24.61
CA LYS A 153 -0.31 -28.44 24.31
C LYS A 153 -1.02 -28.11 22.98
N PHE A 154 -0.80 -26.91 22.43
CA PHE A 154 -1.46 -26.47 21.21
C PHE A 154 -1.00 -27.24 19.96
N LYS A 155 -1.91 -28.04 19.40
CA LYS A 155 -1.66 -28.82 18.16
C LYS A 155 -1.90 -27.96 16.92
N ALA A 156 -0.92 -27.14 16.53
CA ALA A 156 -1.03 -26.20 15.40
C ALA A 156 -1.46 -26.87 14.08
N PHE A 157 -0.84 -28.01 13.72
CA PHE A 157 -1.16 -28.71 12.47
C PHE A 157 -2.61 -29.21 12.44
N ALA A 158 -3.07 -29.83 13.53
CA ALA A 158 -4.44 -30.32 13.65
C ALA A 158 -5.45 -29.15 13.60
N SER A 159 -5.16 -28.04 14.29
CA SER A 159 -5.99 -26.82 14.26
C SER A 159 -6.17 -26.29 12.83
N LEU A 160 -5.08 -26.18 12.06
CA LEU A 160 -5.15 -25.74 10.66
C LEU A 160 -5.98 -26.68 9.78
N ARG A 161 -5.85 -28.00 9.96
CA ARG A 161 -6.63 -28.99 9.22
C ARG A 161 -8.12 -28.90 9.57
N MET A 162 -8.45 -28.75 10.85
CA MET A 162 -9.82 -28.60 11.31
C MET A 162 -10.45 -27.29 10.84
N ALA A 163 -9.71 -26.17 10.85
CA ALA A 163 -10.18 -24.89 10.33
C ALA A 163 -10.55 -24.99 8.84
N ARG A 164 -9.71 -25.64 8.02
CA ARG A 164 -10.01 -25.90 6.60
C ARG A 164 -11.25 -26.77 6.43
N ALA A 165 -11.37 -27.85 7.21
CA ALA A 165 -12.53 -28.74 7.16
C ALA A 165 -13.83 -28.02 7.55
N ASN A 166 -13.79 -27.20 8.61
CA ASN A 166 -14.93 -26.40 9.07
C ASN A 166 -15.35 -25.37 8.02
N ALA A 167 -14.41 -24.64 7.42
CA ALA A 167 -14.70 -23.68 6.35
C ALA A 167 -15.35 -24.36 5.13
N ARG A 168 -14.87 -25.55 4.75
CA ARG A 168 -15.43 -26.34 3.64
C ARG A 168 -16.82 -26.88 3.96
N LEU A 169 -17.05 -27.37 5.18
CA LEU A 169 -18.28 -28.07 5.56
C LEU A 169 -19.32 -27.18 6.25
N PHE A 170 -19.06 -25.88 6.40
CA PHE A 170 -19.95 -24.95 7.09
C PHE A 170 -21.37 -24.98 6.52
N GLY A 171 -21.52 -24.77 5.21
CA GLY A 171 -22.84 -24.74 4.57
C GLY A 171 -23.59 -26.07 4.67
N ILE A 172 -22.90 -27.21 4.48
CA ILE A 172 -23.51 -28.54 4.57
C ILE A 172 -23.98 -28.84 5.99
N ARG A 173 -23.16 -28.49 7.00
CA ARG A 173 -23.53 -28.68 8.40
C ARG A 173 -24.69 -27.79 8.81
N ALA A 174 -24.71 -26.53 8.37
CA ALA A 174 -25.83 -25.61 8.60
C ALA A 174 -27.12 -26.13 7.95
N LYS A 175 -27.05 -26.62 6.71
CA LYS A 175 -28.20 -27.22 6.01
C LYS A 175 -28.74 -28.44 6.77
N ARG A 176 -27.88 -29.40 7.13
CA ARG A 176 -28.29 -30.60 7.86
C ARG A 176 -28.88 -30.29 9.23
N ALA A 177 -28.32 -29.30 9.94
CA ALA A 177 -28.87 -28.86 11.22
C ALA A 177 -30.27 -28.25 11.06
N LYS A 178 -30.51 -27.49 9.98
CA LYS A 178 -31.83 -26.93 9.67
C LYS A 178 -32.85 -28.03 9.31
N GLU A 179 -32.46 -28.96 8.44
CA GLU A 179 -33.32 -30.09 8.05
C GLU A 179 -33.68 -30.98 9.25
N ALA A 180 -32.71 -31.26 10.13
CA ALA A 180 -32.96 -32.02 11.35
C ALA A 180 -33.94 -31.27 12.29
N ALA A 181 -33.78 -29.96 12.45
CA ALA A 181 -34.70 -29.16 13.26
C ALA A 181 -36.11 -29.09 12.66
N GLU A 182 -36.24 -28.99 11.33
CA GLU A 182 -37.53 -29.03 10.64
C GLU A 182 -38.22 -30.39 10.83
N GLN A 183 -37.48 -31.50 10.72
CA GLN A 183 -37.99 -32.85 10.99
C GLN A 183 -38.40 -33.04 12.45
N ASP A 184 -37.66 -32.48 13.40
CA ASP A 184 -38.01 -32.55 14.83
C ASP A 184 -39.24 -31.72 15.17
N VAL A 185 -39.50 -30.63 14.42
CA VAL A 185 -40.73 -29.83 14.53
C VAL A 185 -41.92 -30.59 13.92
N GLU A 186 -41.72 -31.25 12.77
CA GLU A 186 -42.75 -32.06 12.13
C GLU A 186 -43.14 -33.27 12.99
N LYS A 187 -42.19 -33.92 13.65
CA LYS A 187 -42.44 -35.01 14.62
C LYS A 187 -43.18 -34.58 15.89
N LYS A 188 -43.17 -33.29 16.21
CA LYS A 188 -43.84 -32.72 17.39
C LYS A 188 -45.24 -32.18 17.08
N LYS A 189 -45.59 -32.06 15.80
CA LYS A 189 -46.97 -31.82 15.34
C LYS A 189 -47.72 -33.13 15.27
#